data_AF-A0A9W9M1B1-F1
#
_entry.id   AF-A0A9W9M1B1-F1
#
_cell.length_a   1.000
_cell.length_b   1.000
_cell.length_c   1.000
_cell.angle_alpha   90.00
_cell.angle_beta   90.00
_cell.angle_gamma   90.00
#
_symmetry.space_group_name_H-M   'P 1'
#
loop_
_entity.id
_entity.type
_entity.pdbx_description
1 polymer ?
#
loop_
_entity_poly.entity_id
_entity_poly.type
_entity_poly.pdbx_seq_one_letter_code
_entity_poly.pdbx_strand_id
1 'polypeptide(L)'
;MPPTRIVQLPQAVLDLGGELEELVYIKAAIGIYDQSMLAIINSTTTPAQLNLHRGSWLQAKSKVASLHRSIVADFNQLPRHMKRSFVKANRSSLNEHGFQPSADDLEITRPGSRGAIIVL
;
A
#
# COMPACT_ATOMS: atom_id res chain seq x y z
N MET A 1 -5.58 -20.48 -35.00
CA MET A 1 -5.79 -19.73 -33.75
C MET A 1 -4.43 -19.54 -33.09
N PRO A 2 -4.01 -18.30 -32.76
CA PRO A 2 -2.80 -18.13 -31.98
C PRO A 2 -3.06 -18.65 -30.55
N PRO A 3 -2.12 -19.36 -29.93
CA PRO A 3 -2.28 -19.81 -28.56
C PRO A 3 -2.35 -18.60 -27.63
N THR A 4 -3.40 -18.53 -26.83
CA THR A 4 -3.53 -17.61 -25.71
C THR A 4 -2.36 -17.89 -24.77
N ARG A 5 -1.27 -17.11 -24.87
CA ARG A 5 -0.18 -17.16 -23.89
C ARG A 5 -0.78 -16.75 -22.57
N ILE A 6 -1.07 -17.73 -21.71
CA ILE A 6 -1.29 -17.48 -20.28
C ILE A 6 0.03 -16.87 -19.80
N VAL A 7 0.03 -15.56 -19.62
CA VAL A 7 1.17 -14.84 -19.04
C VAL A 7 1.20 -15.31 -17.59
N GLN A 8 2.03 -16.32 -17.29
CA GLN A 8 2.33 -16.69 -15.92
C GLN A 8 3.08 -15.51 -15.30
N LEU A 9 2.36 -14.68 -14.54
CA LEU A 9 3.01 -13.67 -13.72
C LEU A 9 3.79 -14.41 -12.63
N PRO A 10 5.08 -14.07 -12.42
CA PRO A 10 5.85 -14.65 -11.33
C PRO A 10 5.18 -14.35 -9.99
N GLN A 11 5.21 -15.33 -9.08
CA GLN A 11 4.55 -15.26 -7.77
C GLN A 11 4.88 -13.97 -7.01
N ALA A 12 6.15 -13.54 -7.03
CA ALA A 12 6.59 -12.30 -6.38
C ALA A 12 5.84 -11.03 -6.86
N VAL A 13 5.38 -10.98 -8.11
CA VAL A 13 4.60 -9.84 -8.63
C VAL A 13 3.14 -9.93 -8.21
N LEU A 14 2.62 -11.17 -8.11
CA LEU A 14 1.26 -11.41 -7.59
C LEU A 14 1.20 -11.06 -6.10
N ASP A 15 2.17 -11.51 -5.31
CA ASP A 15 2.27 -11.21 -3.88
C ASP A 15 2.36 -9.70 -3.66
N LEU A 16 3.23 -9.01 -4.40
CA LEU A 16 3.36 -7.55 -4.34
C LEU A 16 2.07 -6.82 -4.75
N GLY A 17 1.35 -7.35 -5.75
CA GLY A 17 0.04 -6.84 -6.14
C GLY A 17 -1.00 -7.00 -5.03
N GLY A 18 -1.00 -8.16 -4.37
CA GLY A 18 -1.87 -8.45 -3.22
C GLY A 18 -1.57 -7.54 -2.02
N GLU A 19 -0.30 -7.30 -1.70
CA GLU A 19 0.07 -6.34 -0.65
C GLU A 19 -0.40 -4.92 -0.97
N LEU A 20 -0.30 -4.49 -2.23
CA LEU A 20 -0.78 -3.17 -2.66
C LEU A 20 -2.31 -3.08 -2.55
N GLU A 21 -3.04 -4.11 -2.95
CA GLU A 21 -4.49 -4.18 -2.80
C GLU A 21 -4.91 -4.16 -1.32
N GLU A 22 -4.21 -4.91 -0.47
CA GLU A 22 -4.46 -4.89 0.97
C GLU A 22 -4.21 -3.50 1.57
N LEU A 23 -3.14 -2.81 1.14
CA LEU A 23 -2.86 -1.44 1.56
C LEU A 23 -4.01 -0.49 1.18
N VAL A 24 -4.51 -0.59 -0.05
CA VAL A 24 -5.65 0.21 -0.55
C VAL A 24 -6.86 -0.01 0.34
N TYR A 25 -7.20 -1.29 0.59
CA TYR A 25 -8.35 -1.67 1.39
C TYR A 25 -8.26 -1.15 2.83
N ILE A 26 -7.13 -1.35 3.51
CA ILE A 26 -6.95 -0.90 4.90
C ILE A 26 -7.00 0.63 4.99
N LYS A 27 -6.39 1.35 4.03
CA LYS A 27 -6.45 2.81 4.01
C LYS A 27 -7.88 3.33 3.83
N ALA A 28 -8.67 2.72 2.94
CA ALA A 28 -10.08 3.05 2.78
C ALA A 28 -10.87 2.80 4.07
N ALA A 29 -10.66 1.64 4.71
CA ALA A 29 -11.31 1.31 5.98
C ALA A 29 -10.95 2.29 7.10
N ILE A 30 -9.68 2.70 7.21
CA ILE A 30 -9.24 3.73 8.16
C ILE A 30 -9.94 5.06 7.88
N GLY A 31 -10.03 5.48 6.62
CA GLY A 31 -10.70 6.74 6.24
C GLY A 31 -12.17 6.77 6.64
N ILE A 32 -12.91 5.70 6.36
CA ILE A 32 -14.32 5.55 6.79
C ILE A 32 -14.40 5.58 8.32
N TYR A 33 -13.50 4.86 8.99
CA TYR A 33 -13.49 4.79 10.43
C TYR A 33 -13.21 6.16 11.08
N ASP A 34 -12.24 6.91 10.57
CA ASP A 34 -11.91 8.27 11.03
C ASP A 34 -13.13 9.20 10.93
N GLN A 35 -13.92 9.10 9.85
CA GLN A 35 -15.17 9.85 9.69
C GLN A 35 -16.24 9.42 10.71
N SER A 36 -16.34 8.12 11.01
CA SER A 36 -17.34 7.57 11.93
C SER A 36 -17.00 7.75 13.42
N MET A 37 -15.75 8.06 13.75
CA MET A 37 -15.27 8.12 15.14
C MET A 37 -16.06 9.08 16.02
N LEU A 38 -16.49 10.23 15.49
CA LEU A 38 -17.30 11.20 16.24
C LEU A 38 -18.66 10.62 16.64
N ALA A 39 -19.28 9.81 15.77
CA ALA A 39 -20.53 9.13 16.09
C ALA A 39 -20.33 8.04 17.15
N ILE A 40 -19.21 7.31 17.11
CA ILE A 40 -18.85 6.32 18.13
C ILE A 40 -18.67 6.99 19.49
N ILE A 41 -17.94 8.11 19.56
CA ILE A 41 -17.71 8.86 20.79
C ILE A 41 -19.02 9.40 21.40
N ASN A 42 -19.94 9.86 20.55
CA ASN A 42 -21.22 10.44 20.99
C ASN A 42 -22.32 9.42 21.27
N SER A 43 -22.07 8.13 21.06
CA SER A 43 -23.00 7.05 21.38
C SER A 43 -22.82 6.55 22.82
N THR A 44 -23.72 5.69 23.32
CA THR A 44 -23.59 5.01 24.63
C THR A 44 -22.51 3.91 24.63
N THR A 45 -21.36 4.20 24.04
CA THR A 45 -20.21 3.29 23.99
C THR A 45 -19.48 3.30 25.34
N THR A 46 -19.29 2.11 25.90
CA THR A 46 -18.56 1.96 27.17
C THR A 46 -17.07 2.28 27.01
N PRO A 47 -16.35 2.66 28.07
CA PRO A 47 -14.90 2.89 28.00
C PRO A 47 -14.11 1.67 27.46
N ALA A 48 -14.54 0.45 27.77
CA ALA A 48 -13.91 -0.77 27.28
C ALA A 48 -14.06 -0.91 25.75
N GLN A 49 -15.26 -0.67 25.22
CA GLN A 49 -15.50 -0.67 23.77
C GLN A 49 -14.72 0.43 23.06
N LEU A 50 -14.66 1.64 23.64
CA LEU A 50 -13.87 2.73 23.08
C LEU A 50 -12.37 2.39 23.00
N ASN A 51 -11.85 1.70 24.02
CA ASN A 51 -10.45 1.24 24.02
C ASN A 51 -10.21 0.15 22.96
N LEU A 52 -11.15 -0.77 22.77
CA LEU A 52 -11.08 -1.78 21.71
C LEU A 52 -11.02 -1.10 20.32
N HIS A 53 -11.94 -0.17 20.08
CA HIS A 53 -12.00 0.67 18.88
C HIS A 53 -10.67 1.39 18.61
N ARG A 54 -10.11 2.07 19.61
CA ARG A 54 -8.79 2.72 19.51
C ARG A 54 -7.67 1.73 19.24
N GLY A 55 -7.67 0.58 19.90
CA GLY A 55 -6.67 -0.48 19.71
C GLY A 55 -6.65 -1.01 18.29
N SER A 56 -7.82 -1.41 17.77
CA SER A 56 -7.97 -1.89 16.38
C SER A 56 -7.53 -0.84 15.36
N TRP A 57 -7.85 0.43 15.60
CA TRP A 57 -7.43 1.53 14.72
C TRP A 57 -5.92 1.74 14.70
N LEU A 58 -5.26 1.73 15.87
CA LEU A 58 -3.80 1.82 15.95
C LEU A 58 -3.12 0.63 15.28
N GLN A 59 -3.68 -0.57 15.43
CA GLN A 59 -3.18 -1.76 14.76
C GLN A 59 -3.30 -1.65 13.24
N ALA A 60 -4.43 -1.16 12.72
CA ALA A 60 -4.62 -0.92 11.29
C ALA A 60 -3.60 0.09 10.74
N LYS A 61 -3.37 1.20 11.45
CA LYS A 61 -2.33 2.19 11.08
C LYS A 61 -0.93 1.61 11.10
N SER A 62 -0.60 0.79 12.09
CA SER A 62 0.67 0.07 12.15
C SER A 62 0.85 -0.86 10.96
N LYS A 63 -0.22 -1.59 10.57
CA LYS A 63 -0.22 -2.48 9.42
C LYS A 63 0.00 -1.73 8.10
N VAL A 64 -0.62 -0.56 7.90
CA VAL A 64 -0.36 0.32 6.75
C VAL A 64 1.14 0.66 6.66
N ALA A 65 1.74 1.07 7.77
CA ALA A 65 3.17 1.40 7.80
C ALA A 65 4.08 0.19 7.54
N SER A 66 3.64 -1.01 7.93
CA SER A 66 4.33 -2.28 7.63
C SER A 66 4.25 -2.60 6.13
N LEU A 67 3.06 -2.54 5.54
CA LEU A 67 2.84 -2.79 4.12
C LEU A 67 3.62 -1.81 3.24
N HIS A 68 3.67 -0.52 3.60
CA HIS A 68 4.51 0.45 2.89
C HIS A 68 5.99 0.05 2.85
N ARG A 69 6.52 -0.56 3.92
CA ARG A 69 7.92 -1.02 3.95
C ARG A 69 8.10 -2.31 3.16
N SER A 70 7.18 -3.26 3.31
CA SER A 70 7.19 -4.55 2.60
C SER A 70 7.18 -4.33 1.10
N ILE A 71 6.21 -3.55 0.61
CA ILE A 71 6.05 -3.24 -0.82
C ILE A 71 7.31 -2.61 -1.40
N VAL A 72 7.94 -1.66 -0.71
CA VAL A 72 9.20 -1.05 -1.17
C VAL A 72 10.34 -2.07 -1.21
N ALA A 73 10.48 -2.87 -0.16
CA ALA A 73 11.56 -3.86 -0.07
C ALA A 73 11.42 -4.94 -1.15
N ASP A 74 10.23 -5.49 -1.32
CA ASP A 74 9.95 -6.57 -2.26
C ASP A 74 9.98 -6.08 -3.70
N PHE A 75 9.42 -4.89 -3.97
CA PHE A 75 9.57 -4.24 -5.28
C PHE A 75 11.04 -4.09 -5.64
N ASN A 76 11.89 -3.63 -4.72
CA ASN A 76 13.29 -3.37 -5.01
C ASN A 76 14.10 -4.64 -5.32
N GLN A 77 13.64 -5.81 -4.87
CA GLN A 77 14.23 -7.11 -5.18
C GLN A 77 13.81 -7.66 -6.55
N LEU A 78 12.76 -7.10 -7.18
CA LEU A 78 12.30 -7.59 -8.48
C LEU A 78 13.31 -7.33 -9.62
N PRO A 79 13.38 -8.21 -10.62
CA PRO A 79 14.08 -7.94 -11.87
C PRO A 79 13.56 -6.68 -12.57
N ARG A 80 14.43 -5.93 -13.26
CA ARG A 80 14.11 -4.65 -13.93
C ARG A 80 12.86 -4.68 -14.81
N HIS A 81 12.67 -5.74 -15.60
CA HIS A 81 11.53 -5.85 -16.51
C HIS A 81 10.18 -6.03 -15.76
N MET A 82 10.22 -6.66 -14.58
CA MET A 82 9.05 -6.88 -13.73
C MET A 82 8.70 -5.62 -12.96
N LYS A 83 9.71 -4.88 -12.45
CA LYS A 83 9.53 -3.56 -11.84
C LYS A 83 8.74 -2.62 -12.75
N ARG A 84 9.19 -2.45 -14.00
CA ARG A 84 8.52 -1.61 -15.00
C ARG A 84 7.10 -2.06 -15.28
N SER A 85 6.89 -3.36 -15.44
CA SER A 85 5.55 -3.92 -15.69
C SER A 85 4.60 -3.65 -14.51
N PHE A 86 5.08 -3.85 -13.28
CA PHE A 86 4.32 -3.58 -12.06
C PHE A 86 3.99 -2.10 -11.90
N VAL A 87 4.96 -1.19 -12.04
CA VAL A 87 4.72 0.25 -11.95
C VAL A 87 3.74 0.70 -13.03
N LYS A 88 3.89 0.24 -14.27
CA LYS A 88 2.97 0.61 -15.36
C LYS A 88 1.54 0.17 -15.08
N ALA A 89 1.34 -1.05 -14.56
CA ALA A 89 0.03 -1.58 -14.24
C ALA A 89 -0.63 -0.88 -13.04
N ASN A 90 0.16 -0.45 -12.05
CA ASN A 90 -0.33 0.05 -10.77
C ASN A 90 -0.05 1.54 -10.51
N ARG A 91 0.36 2.30 -11.54
CA ARG A 91 0.87 3.68 -11.38
C ARG A 91 -0.10 4.59 -10.62
N SER A 92 -1.39 4.50 -10.93
CA SER A 92 -2.43 5.29 -10.27
C SER A 92 -2.49 4.99 -8.78
N SER A 93 -2.64 3.72 -8.41
CA SER A 93 -2.74 3.28 -7.01
C SER A 93 -1.46 3.57 -6.22
N LEU A 94 -0.29 3.40 -6.84
CA LEU A 94 0.99 3.74 -6.22
C LEU A 94 1.04 5.23 -5.86
N ASN A 95 0.73 6.11 -6.81
CA ASN A 95 0.75 7.56 -6.60
C ASN A 95 -0.30 8.00 -5.57
N GLU A 96 -1.53 7.51 -5.69
CA GLU A 96 -2.63 7.81 -4.77
C GLU A 96 -2.28 7.42 -3.32
N HIS A 97 -1.55 6.33 -3.15
CA HIS A 97 -1.15 5.86 -1.83
C HIS A 97 0.23 6.31 -1.38
N GLY A 98 0.79 7.30 -2.07
CA GLY A 98 1.97 8.08 -1.69
C GLY A 98 3.30 7.43 -2.02
N PHE A 99 3.31 6.34 -2.79
CA PHE A 99 4.56 5.85 -3.37
C PHE A 99 4.99 6.80 -4.48
N GLN A 100 6.30 6.98 -4.62
CA GLN A 100 6.87 7.74 -5.73
C GLN A 100 7.77 6.82 -6.55
N PRO A 101 7.29 6.32 -7.70
CA PRO A 101 8.14 5.66 -8.67
C PRO A 101 9.22 6.62 -9.18
N SER A 102 10.44 6.12 -9.36
CA SER A 102 11.53 6.85 -10.02
C SER A 102 11.21 7.14 -11.49
N ALA A 103 11.95 8.07 -12.11
CA ALA A 103 11.73 8.44 -13.51
C ALA A 103 11.88 7.27 -14.50
N ASP A 104 12.66 6.24 -14.13
CA ASP A 104 12.90 5.03 -14.92
C ASP A 104 12.04 3.82 -14.49
N ASP A 105 11.12 4.03 -13.54
CA ASP A 105 10.22 3.02 -12.94
C ASP A 105 10.97 1.82 -12.32
N LEU A 106 12.20 2.00 -11.85
CA LEU A 106 13.05 0.96 -11.26
C LEU A 106 13.15 1.02 -9.73
N GLU A 107 12.65 2.08 -9.11
CA GLU A 107 12.58 2.23 -7.67
C GLU A 107 11.23 2.83 -7.30
N ILE A 108 10.73 2.48 -6.10
CA ILE A 108 9.62 3.19 -5.47
C ILE A 108 10.08 3.63 -4.08
N THR A 109 9.76 4.87 -3.71
CA THR A 109 10.00 5.35 -2.35
C THR A 109 8.71 5.37 -1.55
N ARG A 110 8.82 5.18 -0.24
CA ARG A 110 7.66 5.25 0.67
C ARG A 110 7.14 6.68 0.81
N PRO A 111 5.86 6.87 1.16
CA PRO A 111 5.31 8.19 1.45
C PRO A 111 6.12 8.92 2.52
N GLY A 112 6.45 10.19 2.27
CA GLY A 112 7.17 11.03 3.22
C GLY A 112 8.67 10.75 3.34
N SER A 113 9.23 9.79 2.60
CA SER A 113 10.68 9.76 2.38
C SER A 113 11.04 10.93 1.47
N ARG A 114 11.75 11.93 2.01
CA ARG A 114 12.44 12.91 1.16
C ARG A 114 13.37 12.12 0.26
N GLY A 115 13.05 12.04 -1.03
CA GLY A 115 13.94 11.47 -2.02
C GLY A 115 15.31 12.10 -1.83
N ALA A 116 16.35 11.28 -1.70
CA ALA A 116 17.71 11.76 -1.86
C ALA A 116 17.80 12.25 -3.30
N ILE A 117 17.56 13.54 -3.51
CA ILE A 117 17.94 14.23 -4.72
C ILE A 117 19.46 14.17 -4.69
N ILE A 118 20.03 13.15 -5.33
CA ILE A 118 21.44 13.18 -5.71
C ILE A 118 21.50 14.20 -6.83
N VAL A 119 21.75 15.46 -6.45
CA VAL A 119 22.27 16.45 -7.39
C VAL A 119 23.72 16.02 -7.64
N LEU A 120 23.93 15.39 -8.79
CA LEU A 120 25.26 15.20 -9.38
C LEU A 120 25.78 16.54 -9.91
#